data_AF-A0A2C5WVX4-F1
#
_entry.id   AF-A0A2C5WVX4-F1
#
_cell.length_a   1.000
_cell.length_b   1.000
_cell.length_c   1.000
_cell.angle_alpha   90.00
_cell.angle_beta   90.00
_cell.angle_gamma   90.00
#
_symmetry.space_group_name_H-M   'P 1'
#
loop_
_entity.id
_entity.type
_entity.pdbx_description
1 polymer ?
#
loop_
_entity_poly.entity_id
_entity_poly.type
_entity_poly.pdbx_seq_one_letter_code
_entity_poly.pdbx_strand_id
1 'polypeptide(L)'
;MVALNLDSRRLPSRLSYVEDMANSLRAKRDAPPAGKRWAHNFIKRQPELKTRPFRRCFKTHISKTEFFSAFDAAHQAAIAETNIKEGFRGAGLALFDPENAISKLDVQLQTAMPPVEVTMPSTAWTARTPKTVPEAQSHSKYLQRRIRNHRSSSPESIIEAMRHFEKATTVIMHEMVLLQYRKEFDNLNKGIRQ
;
A
#
# COMPACT_ATOMS: atom_id res chain seq x y z
N MET A 1 -34.06 -26.10 7.93
CA MET A 1 -32.59 -26.00 7.83
C MET A 1 -32.22 -25.83 6.36
N VAL A 2 -31.51 -24.73 6.06
CA VAL A 2 -30.95 -24.28 4.77
C VAL A 2 -31.93 -23.80 3.70
N ALA A 3 -32.39 -22.56 3.87
CA ALA A 3 -32.34 -21.61 2.76
C ALA A 3 -30.87 -21.46 2.33
N LEU A 4 -30.59 -21.49 1.02
CA LEU A 4 -29.60 -20.62 0.35
C LEU A 4 -29.30 -21.10 -1.09
N ASN A 5 -29.39 -20.13 -2.00
CA ASN A 5 -28.51 -19.97 -3.16
C ASN A 5 -28.60 -20.97 -4.33
N LEU A 6 -29.57 -20.72 -5.21
CA LEU A 6 -29.46 -21.08 -6.64
C LEU A 6 -29.17 -19.84 -7.52
N ASP A 7 -28.66 -18.76 -6.93
CA ASP A 7 -28.29 -17.52 -7.63
C ASP A 7 -26.78 -17.47 -8.00
N SER A 8 -25.99 -18.49 -7.62
CA SER A 8 -24.53 -18.45 -7.76
C SER A 8 -23.94 -19.09 -9.01
N ARG A 9 -24.73 -19.72 -9.89
CA ARG A 9 -24.13 -20.54 -10.95
C ARG A 9 -23.91 -19.86 -12.30
N ARG A 10 -24.47 -18.69 -12.61
CA ARG A 10 -24.20 -17.95 -13.88
C ARG A 10 -24.05 -18.84 -15.14
N LEU A 11 -24.75 -19.98 -15.20
CA LEU A 11 -24.69 -20.92 -16.31
C LEU A 11 -25.81 -20.59 -17.29
N PRO A 12 -25.59 -20.67 -18.61
CA PRO A 12 -26.67 -20.50 -19.58
C PRO A 12 -27.73 -21.57 -19.34
N SER A 13 -29.00 -21.19 -19.27
CA SER A 13 -30.12 -22.15 -19.25
C SER A 13 -30.24 -22.80 -20.63
N ARG A 14 -29.34 -23.75 -20.94
CA ARG A 14 -29.55 -24.68 -22.05
C ARG A 14 -30.81 -25.47 -21.75
N LEU A 15 -31.61 -25.74 -22.78
CA LEU A 15 -32.84 -26.50 -22.67
C LEU A 15 -32.62 -27.85 -21.95
N SER A 16 -31.45 -28.46 -22.20
CA SER A 16 -30.99 -29.68 -21.55
C SER A 16 -30.94 -29.56 -20.03
N TYR A 17 -30.48 -28.45 -19.46
CA TYR A 17 -30.42 -28.29 -18.00
C TYR A 17 -31.81 -28.26 -17.35
N VAL A 18 -32.80 -27.67 -18.03
CA VAL A 18 -34.19 -27.66 -17.55
C VAL A 18 -34.79 -29.07 -17.61
N GLU A 19 -34.46 -29.81 -18.67
CA GLU A 19 -34.82 -31.23 -18.83
C GLU A 19 -34.14 -32.10 -17.76
N ASP A 20 -32.86 -31.90 -17.49
CA ASP A 20 -32.08 -32.63 -16.49
C ASP A 20 -32.59 -32.38 -15.07
N MET A 21 -32.94 -31.13 -14.74
CA MET A 21 -33.55 -30.80 -13.45
C MET A 21 -34.93 -31.46 -13.30
N ALA A 22 -35.77 -31.41 -14.33
CA ALA A 22 -37.09 -32.05 -14.30
C ALA A 22 -36.98 -33.58 -14.18
N ASN A 23 -36.05 -34.20 -14.91
CA ASN A 23 -35.77 -35.63 -14.84
C ASN A 23 -35.21 -36.03 -13.47
N SER A 24 -34.35 -35.21 -12.87
CA SER A 24 -33.83 -35.45 -11.51
C SER A 24 -34.93 -35.41 -10.46
N LEU A 25 -35.90 -34.49 -10.58
CA LEU A 25 -37.05 -34.41 -9.68
C LEU A 25 -38.03 -35.57 -9.88
N ARG A 26 -38.21 -36.02 -11.12
CA ARG A 26 -39.05 -37.19 -11.45
C ARG A 26 -38.43 -38.50 -10.98
N ALA A 27 -37.13 -38.67 -11.14
CA ALA A 27 -36.39 -39.83 -10.65
C ALA A 27 -36.48 -39.96 -9.12
N LYS A 28 -36.44 -38.85 -8.37
CA LYS A 28 -36.69 -38.85 -6.92
C LYS A 28 -38.10 -39.29 -6.50
N ARG A 29 -39.04 -39.36 -7.43
CA ARG A 29 -40.44 -39.76 -7.21
C ARG A 29 -40.77 -41.07 -7.92
N ASP A 30 -39.76 -41.80 -8.39
CA ASP A 30 -39.87 -43.01 -9.20
C ASP A 30 -40.79 -42.83 -10.44
N ALA A 31 -40.80 -41.63 -11.01
CA ALA A 31 -41.61 -41.28 -12.17
C ALA A 31 -40.81 -41.39 -13.48
N PRO A 32 -41.46 -41.75 -14.62
CA PRO A 32 -40.80 -41.80 -15.92
C PRO A 32 -40.16 -40.46 -16.33
N PRO A 33 -39.09 -40.45 -17.14
CA PRO A 33 -38.47 -39.23 -17.63
C PRO A 33 -39.45 -38.31 -18.37
N ALA A 34 -39.19 -37.01 -18.33
CA ALA A 34 -39.91 -36.04 -19.12
C ALA A 34 -39.70 -36.33 -20.62
N GLY A 35 -40.75 -36.15 -21.43
CA GLY A 35 -40.65 -36.37 -22.87
C GLY A 35 -39.70 -35.37 -23.54
N LYS A 36 -39.05 -35.78 -24.64
CA LYS A 36 -38.01 -35.01 -25.37
C LYS A 36 -38.38 -33.57 -25.76
N ARG A 37 -39.67 -33.24 -25.85
CA ARG A 37 -40.17 -31.88 -26.17
C ARG A 37 -40.72 -31.12 -24.97
N TRP A 38 -40.63 -31.70 -23.77
CA TRP A 38 -41.26 -31.17 -22.57
C TRP A 38 -40.66 -29.83 -22.16
N ALA A 39 -39.33 -29.73 -22.06
CA ALA A 39 -38.66 -28.49 -21.66
C ALA A 39 -38.94 -27.36 -22.66
N HIS A 40 -38.95 -27.68 -23.97
CA HIS A 40 -39.26 -26.70 -25.02
C HIS A 40 -40.69 -26.18 -24.91
N ASN A 41 -41.65 -27.09 -24.74
CA ASN A 41 -43.06 -26.74 -24.62
C ASN A 41 -43.36 -26.02 -23.30
N PHE A 42 -42.67 -26.36 -22.21
CA PHE A 42 -42.78 -25.71 -20.91
C PHE A 42 -42.38 -24.22 -21.01
N ILE A 43 -41.20 -23.94 -21.58
CA ILE A 43 -40.73 -22.56 -21.79
C ILE A 43 -41.64 -21.82 -22.77
N LYS A 44 -42.15 -22.49 -23.82
CA LYS A 44 -43.09 -21.89 -24.77
C LYS A 44 -44.41 -21.45 -24.11
N ARG A 45 -44.89 -22.22 -23.12
CA ARG A 45 -46.15 -22.01 -22.38
C ARG A 45 -46.03 -21.00 -21.24
N GLN A 46 -44.82 -20.59 -20.86
CA GLN A 46 -44.57 -19.63 -19.78
C GLN A 46 -44.11 -18.28 -20.36
N PRO A 47 -45.03 -17.35 -20.69
CA PRO A 47 -44.67 -16.06 -21.28
C PRO A 47 -43.81 -15.19 -20.36
N GLU A 48 -43.89 -15.39 -19.04
CA GLU A 48 -43.08 -14.70 -18.03
C GLU A 48 -41.58 -15.02 -18.12
N LEU A 49 -41.22 -16.16 -18.72
CA LEU A 49 -39.82 -16.55 -18.95
C LEU A 49 -39.25 -15.92 -20.23
N LYS A 50 -40.11 -15.42 -21.13
CA LYS A 50 -39.72 -14.80 -22.40
C LYS A 50 -39.47 -13.30 -22.30
N THR A 51 -40.06 -12.62 -21.32
CA THR A 51 -39.98 -11.17 -21.13
C THR A 51 -38.66 -10.68 -20.55
N ARG A 52 -37.81 -11.57 -20.01
CA ARG A 52 -36.44 -11.22 -19.69
C ARG A 52 -35.56 -11.50 -20.90
N PRO A 53 -34.96 -10.48 -21.55
CA PRO A 53 -34.08 -10.72 -22.67
C PRO A 53 -32.97 -11.65 -22.21
N PHE A 54 -32.96 -12.87 -22.73
CA PHE A 54 -31.90 -13.85 -22.55
C PHE A 54 -30.66 -13.42 -23.36
N ARG A 55 -30.33 -12.12 -23.36
CA ARG A 55 -29.08 -11.58 -23.85
C ARG A 55 -28.11 -11.55 -22.68
N ARG A 56 -27.54 -12.70 -22.37
CA ARG A 56 -26.25 -12.72 -21.67
C ARG A 56 -25.20 -13.08 -22.70
N CYS A 57 -24.67 -12.04 -23.35
CA CYS A 57 -23.42 -12.14 -24.08
C CYS A 57 -22.35 -12.63 -23.10
N PHE A 58 -21.99 -13.91 -23.22
CA PHE A 58 -20.89 -14.50 -22.45
C PHE A 58 -19.57 -13.99 -23.01
N LYS A 59 -19.14 -12.80 -22.59
CA LYS A 59 -17.73 -12.44 -22.68
C LYS A 59 -17.03 -13.08 -21.48
N THR A 60 -16.48 -14.28 -21.68
CA THR A 60 -15.55 -14.93 -20.75
C THR A 60 -14.16 -14.28 -20.78
N HIS A 61 -13.95 -13.37 -21.73
CA HIS A 61 -12.75 -12.60 -21.93
C HIS A 61 -13.11 -11.13 -21.98
N ILE A 62 -12.45 -10.32 -21.15
CA ILE A 62 -12.51 -8.87 -21.23
C ILE A 62 -11.38 -8.40 -22.16
N SER A 63 -11.72 -7.64 -23.20
CA SER A 63 -10.67 -7.06 -24.04
C SER A 63 -9.85 -6.05 -23.23
N LYS A 64 -8.58 -5.84 -23.61
CA LYS A 64 -7.70 -4.91 -22.91
C LYS A 64 -8.30 -3.50 -22.80
N THR A 65 -9.00 -3.05 -23.84
CA THR A 65 -9.69 -1.74 -23.86
C THR A 65 -10.90 -1.69 -22.93
N GLU A 66 -11.73 -2.74 -22.90
CA GLU A 66 -12.86 -2.84 -21.97
C GLU A 66 -12.39 -2.94 -20.52
N PHE A 67 -11.28 -3.64 -20.26
CA PHE A 67 -10.68 -3.72 -18.93
C PHE A 67 -10.23 -2.35 -18.46
N PHE A 68 -9.50 -1.58 -19.27
CA PHE A 68 -9.06 -0.26 -18.86
C PHE A 68 -10.22 0.71 -18.63
N SER A 69 -11.26 0.66 -19.45
CA SER A 69 -12.45 1.47 -19.24
C SER A 69 -13.18 1.10 -17.94
N ALA A 70 -13.35 -0.20 -17.66
CA ALA A 70 -13.98 -0.66 -16.43
C ALA A 70 -13.11 -0.37 -15.19
N PHE A 71 -11.79 -0.54 -15.31
CA PHE A 71 -10.83 -0.23 -14.26
C PHE A 71 -10.82 1.26 -13.93
N ASP A 72 -10.75 2.14 -14.93
CA ASP A 72 -10.76 3.58 -14.71
C ASP A 72 -12.05 4.01 -14.00
N ALA A 73 -13.21 3.56 -14.47
CA ALA A 73 -14.49 3.84 -13.81
C ALA A 73 -14.53 3.36 -12.34
N ALA A 74 -14.05 2.13 -12.08
CA ALA A 74 -13.99 1.58 -10.72
C ALA A 74 -12.96 2.31 -9.84
N HIS A 75 -11.83 2.70 -10.40
CA HIS A 75 -10.76 3.42 -9.72
C HIS A 75 -11.20 4.83 -9.33
N GLN A 76 -11.84 5.58 -10.24
CA GLN A 76 -12.41 6.89 -9.93
C GLN A 76 -13.49 6.78 -8.85
N ALA A 77 -14.33 5.75 -8.92
CA ALA A 77 -15.32 5.49 -7.88
C ALA A 77 -14.65 5.17 -6.52
N ALA A 78 -13.58 4.38 -6.50
CA ALA A 78 -12.87 4.01 -5.27
C ALA A 78 -12.15 5.21 -4.61
N ILE A 79 -11.55 6.10 -5.41
CA ILE A 79 -10.82 7.30 -4.94
C ILE A 79 -11.78 8.49 -4.67
N ALA A 80 -13.09 8.29 -4.83
CA ALA A 80 -14.06 9.31 -4.44
C ALA A 80 -13.85 9.74 -2.99
N GLU A 81 -13.95 11.05 -2.74
CA GLU A 81 -13.72 11.65 -1.43
C GLU A 81 -14.56 10.97 -0.34
N THR A 82 -15.80 10.61 -0.65
CA THR A 82 -16.66 9.86 0.27
C THR A 82 -16.01 8.54 0.67
N ASN A 83 -15.61 7.70 -0.28
CA ASN A 83 -15.03 6.38 -0.01
C ASN A 83 -13.72 6.47 0.76
N ILE A 84 -12.89 7.47 0.47
CA ILE A 84 -11.69 7.76 1.25
C ILE A 84 -12.07 8.08 2.70
N LYS A 85 -12.95 9.07 2.89
CA LYS A 85 -13.46 9.49 4.21
C LYS A 85 -14.08 8.33 5.00
N GLU A 86 -14.83 7.46 4.33
CA GLU A 86 -15.39 6.25 4.93
C GLU A 86 -14.32 5.24 5.32
N GLY A 87 -13.30 5.05 4.49
CA GLY A 87 -12.15 4.20 4.78
C GLY A 87 -11.38 4.68 6.03
N PHE A 88 -11.10 5.98 6.13
CA PHE A 88 -10.50 6.57 7.34
C PHE A 88 -11.39 6.36 8.57
N ARG A 89 -12.72 6.50 8.43
CA ARG A 89 -13.68 6.25 9.52
C ARG A 89 -13.69 4.78 9.94
N GLY A 90 -13.72 3.85 9.00
CA GLY A 90 -13.67 2.42 9.27
C GLY A 90 -12.37 1.98 9.95
N ALA A 91 -11.25 2.63 9.62
CA ALA A 91 -9.95 2.40 10.25
C ALA A 91 -9.80 3.12 11.62
N GLY A 92 -10.78 3.90 12.06
CA GLY A 92 -10.68 4.72 13.27
C GLY A 92 -9.72 5.91 13.16
N LEU A 93 -9.29 6.25 11.94
CA LEU A 93 -8.38 7.36 11.61
C LEU A 93 -9.13 8.62 11.17
N ALA A 94 -10.45 8.63 11.22
CA ALA A 94 -11.29 9.76 10.88
C ALA A 94 -11.14 10.91 11.89
N LEU A 95 -10.10 11.72 11.71
CA LEU A 95 -9.98 13.04 12.33
C LEU A 95 -10.82 14.03 11.49
N PHE A 96 -12.15 13.97 11.62
CA PHE A 96 -13.04 14.99 11.06
C PHE A 96 -13.12 16.26 11.90
N ASP A 97 -12.42 16.27 13.02
CA ASP A 97 -12.34 17.42 13.88
C ASP A 97 -10.87 17.85 13.99
N PRO A 98 -10.44 18.81 13.14
CA PRO A 98 -9.08 19.34 13.24
C PRO A 98 -8.82 19.94 14.61
N GLU A 99 -9.84 20.46 15.30
CA GLU A 99 -9.70 21.01 16.66
C GLU A 99 -9.45 19.90 17.69
N ASN A 100 -10.11 18.74 17.57
CA ASN A 100 -9.82 17.57 18.41
C ASN A 100 -8.42 16.97 18.12
N ALA A 101 -7.95 17.04 16.88
CA ALA A 101 -6.59 16.64 16.51
C ALA A 101 -5.55 17.56 17.17
N ILE A 102 -5.80 18.88 17.11
CA ILE A 102 -4.97 19.92 17.70
C ILE A 102 -5.03 19.88 19.24
N SER A 103 -6.20 19.64 19.83
CA SER A 103 -6.38 19.58 21.29
C SER A 103 -5.77 18.32 21.91
N LYS A 104 -5.66 17.22 21.14
CA LYS A 104 -4.92 16.01 21.53
C LYS A 104 -3.43 16.13 21.28
N LEU A 105 -3.02 17.05 20.41
CA LEU A 105 -1.66 17.58 20.34
C LEU A 105 -1.45 18.52 21.53
N ASP A 106 -1.54 17.98 22.74
CA ASP A 106 -1.07 18.65 23.95
C ASP A 106 0.46 18.65 23.87
N VAL A 107 1.01 19.55 23.04
CA VAL A 107 2.42 19.88 23.05
C VAL A 107 2.61 20.68 24.33
N GLN A 108 2.69 19.97 25.46
CA GLN A 108 3.40 20.48 26.61
C GLN A 108 4.84 20.66 26.15
N LEU A 109 5.13 21.85 25.60
CA LEU A 109 6.43 22.46 25.75
C LEU A 109 6.61 22.53 27.26
N GLN A 110 7.21 21.48 27.80
CA GLN A 110 7.72 21.46 29.15
C GLN A 110 8.70 22.62 29.17
N THR A 111 8.20 23.79 29.59
CA THR A 111 9.01 24.93 29.95
C THR A 111 9.75 24.40 31.15
N ALA A 112 10.96 23.89 30.88
CA ALA A 112 11.91 23.57 31.91
C ALA A 112 11.88 24.75 32.87
N MET A 113 11.59 24.45 34.14
CA MET A 113 11.70 25.39 35.25
C MET A 113 12.91 26.33 35.02
N PRO A 114 12.81 27.60 35.46
CA PRO A 114 13.91 28.55 35.31
C PRO A 114 15.21 27.90 35.80
N PRO A 115 16.31 27.97 35.03
CA PRO A 115 17.51 27.24 35.36
C PRO A 115 18.04 27.73 36.70
N VAL A 116 18.11 26.83 37.69
CA VAL A 116 19.19 26.94 38.66
C VAL A 116 20.46 26.74 37.84
N GLU A 117 21.25 27.82 37.75
CA GLU A 117 22.55 27.85 37.09
C GLU A 117 23.42 26.70 37.59
N VAL A 118 23.50 25.63 36.79
CA VAL A 118 24.68 24.78 36.78
C VAL A 118 25.18 24.79 35.35
N THR A 119 26.09 25.72 35.11
CA THR A 119 26.82 25.95 33.88
C THR A 119 27.47 24.66 33.40
N MET A 120 26.79 23.93 32.53
CA MET A 120 27.41 22.99 31.61
C MET A 120 26.97 23.42 30.21
N PRO A 121 27.89 23.82 29.32
CA PRO A 121 27.55 24.21 27.96
C PRO A 121 27.08 22.97 27.20
N SER A 122 25.79 22.68 27.28
CA SER A 122 25.12 21.74 26.39
C SER A 122 24.82 22.49 25.10
N THR A 123 25.73 22.37 24.14
CA THR A 123 25.52 22.91 22.80
C THR A 123 24.27 22.27 22.20
N ALA A 124 23.29 23.10 21.85
CA ALA A 124 22.12 22.69 21.08
C ALA A 124 22.56 21.94 19.81
N TRP A 125 22.01 20.75 19.59
CA TRP A 125 22.33 19.93 18.42
C TRP A 125 21.89 20.64 17.13
N THR A 126 22.83 21.23 16.42
CA THR A 126 22.67 21.73 15.05
C THR A 126 23.14 20.65 14.07
N ALA A 127 22.39 20.42 12.99
CA ALA A 127 22.84 19.56 11.89
C ALA A 127 24.15 20.12 11.30
N ARG A 128 25.28 19.57 11.75
CA ARG A 128 26.62 20.00 11.35
C ARG A 128 27.22 18.91 10.47
N THR A 129 27.73 19.29 9.31
CA THR A 129 28.50 18.39 8.44
C THR A 129 29.73 17.90 9.21
N PRO A 130 29.93 16.58 9.41
CA PRO A 130 31.10 16.06 10.09
C PRO A 130 32.37 16.51 9.37
N LYS A 131 33.31 17.10 10.10
CA LYS A 131 34.57 17.60 9.53
C LYS A 131 35.71 16.61 9.71
N THR A 132 35.50 15.57 10.51
CA THR A 132 36.51 14.57 10.84
C THR A 132 35.92 13.17 10.85
N VAL A 133 36.74 12.17 10.56
CA VAL A 133 36.34 10.74 10.50
C VAL A 133 35.74 10.25 11.84
N PRO A 134 36.29 10.56 13.03
CA PRO A 134 35.72 10.12 14.30
C PRO A 134 34.35 10.73 14.60
N GLU A 135 34.12 11.97 14.15
CA GLU A 135 32.84 12.67 14.29
C GLU A 135 31.76 12.00 13.42
N ALA A 136 32.11 11.62 12.18
CA ALA A 136 31.22 10.88 11.29
C ALA A 136 30.83 9.50 11.87
N GLN A 137 31.78 8.76 12.43
CA GLN A 137 31.52 7.48 13.10
C GLN A 137 30.62 7.63 14.32
N SER A 138 30.82 8.69 15.09
CA SER A 138 30.02 8.99 16.30
C SER A 138 28.58 9.35 15.93
N HIS A 139 28.38 10.15 14.88
CA HIS A 139 27.06 10.46 14.30
C HIS A 139 26.36 9.20 13.76
N SER A 140 27.07 8.32 13.05
CA SER A 140 26.54 7.05 12.55
C SER A 140 26.03 6.17 13.71
N LYS A 141 26.86 5.94 14.74
CA LYS A 141 26.47 5.16 15.93
C LYS A 141 25.26 5.74 16.65
N TYR A 142 25.18 7.07 16.78
CA TYR A 142 24.06 7.75 17.42
C TYR A 142 22.74 7.51 16.68
N LEU A 143 22.74 7.74 15.37
CA LEU A 143 21.56 7.55 14.52
C LEU A 143 21.13 6.07 14.46
N GLN A 144 22.07 5.14 14.37
CA GLN A 144 21.79 3.70 14.37
C GLN A 144 21.07 3.25 15.65
N ARG A 145 21.49 3.77 16.82
CA ARG A 145 20.78 3.49 18.09
C ARG A 145 19.35 4.03 18.09
N ARG A 146 19.13 5.21 17.53
CA ARG A 146 17.78 5.81 17.44
C ARG A 146 16.85 5.02 16.53
N ILE A 147 17.34 4.55 15.38
CA ILE A 147 16.56 3.73 14.44
C ILE A 147 16.20 2.38 15.05
N ARG A 148 17.18 1.71 15.70
CA ARG A 148 16.93 0.43 16.38
C ARG A 148 15.89 0.54 17.50
N ASN A 149 15.85 1.68 18.19
CA ASN A 149 14.91 1.91 19.29
C ASN A 149 13.55 2.47 18.82
N HIS A 150 13.35 2.69 17.51
CA HIS A 150 12.10 3.20 16.96
C HIS A 150 11.03 2.08 16.92
N ARG A 151 9.81 2.38 17.37
CA ARG A 151 8.73 1.39 17.61
C ARG A 151 7.78 1.15 16.42
N SER A 152 8.06 1.68 15.24
CA SER A 152 7.22 1.49 14.04
C SER A 152 8.03 1.21 12.78
N SER A 153 7.69 0.11 12.09
CA SER A 153 8.31 -0.46 10.87
C SER A 153 9.68 -1.13 11.04
N SER A 154 9.99 -2.12 10.16
CA SER A 154 11.25 -2.88 10.17
C SER A 154 12.45 -1.94 9.94
N PRO A 155 13.42 -1.90 10.89
CA PRO A 155 14.55 -0.96 10.85
C PRO A 155 15.67 -1.35 9.88
N GLU A 156 15.65 -2.56 9.31
CA GLU A 156 16.70 -3.11 8.45
C GLU A 156 17.06 -2.21 7.25
N SER A 157 16.06 -1.65 6.56
CA SER A 157 16.28 -0.84 5.35
C SER A 157 17.02 0.47 5.64
N ILE A 158 16.76 1.09 6.79
CA ILE A 158 17.37 2.37 7.17
C ILE A 158 18.78 2.16 7.74
N ILE A 159 18.98 1.10 8.53
CA ILE A 159 20.30 0.73 9.06
C ILE A 159 21.28 0.41 7.93
N GLU A 160 20.82 -0.26 6.87
CA GLU A 160 21.65 -0.57 5.70
C GLU A 160 22.03 0.70 4.93
N ALA A 161 21.07 1.58 4.65
CA ALA A 161 21.31 2.87 4.00
C ALA A 161 22.35 3.72 4.76
N MET A 162 22.27 3.71 6.09
CA MET A 162 23.23 4.37 6.96
C MET A 162 24.65 3.81 6.87
N ARG A 163 24.80 2.48 6.80
CA ARG A 163 26.12 1.84 6.65
C ARG A 163 26.77 2.21 5.32
N HIS A 164 25.98 2.26 4.25
CA HIS A 164 26.45 2.74 2.95
C HIS A 164 26.88 4.21 3.00
N PHE A 165 26.12 5.06 3.69
CA PHE A 165 26.46 6.46 3.88
C PHE A 165 27.79 6.65 4.65
N GLU A 166 28.00 5.88 5.72
CA GLU A 166 29.25 5.89 6.48
C GLU A 166 30.46 5.50 5.61
N LYS A 167 30.30 4.45 4.81
CA LYS A 167 31.33 3.99 3.87
C LYS A 167 31.66 5.06 2.82
N ALA A 168 30.64 5.67 2.22
CA ALA A 168 30.82 6.74 1.22
C ALA A 168 31.51 7.97 1.82
N THR A 169 31.11 8.38 3.03
CA THR A 169 31.71 9.52 3.74
C THR A 169 33.19 9.27 4.02
N THR A 170 33.54 8.05 4.46
CA THR A 170 34.93 7.68 4.73
C THR A 170 35.79 7.74 3.46
N VAL A 171 35.29 7.23 2.33
CA VAL A 171 35.97 7.29 1.04
C VAL A 171 36.20 8.74 0.59
N ILE A 172 35.17 9.58 0.63
CA ILE A 172 35.27 11.00 0.25
C ILE A 172 36.26 11.75 1.15
N MET A 173 36.26 11.47 2.46
CA MET A 173 37.23 12.08 3.38
C MET A 173 38.67 11.67 3.04
N HIS A 174 38.91 10.39 2.75
CA HIS A 174 40.24 9.96 2.30
C HIS A 174 40.67 10.62 0.99
N GLU A 175 39.77 10.70 0.01
CA GLU A 175 40.03 11.39 -1.25
C GLU A 175 40.32 12.88 -1.04
N MET A 176 39.54 13.57 -0.20
CA MET A 176 39.79 14.97 0.15
C MET A 176 41.17 15.18 0.77
N VAL A 177 41.58 14.31 1.69
CA VAL A 177 42.92 14.36 2.31
C VAL A 177 44.01 14.17 1.26
N LEU A 178 43.88 13.20 0.36
CA LEU A 178 44.86 12.98 -0.73
C LEU A 178 44.93 14.17 -1.69
N LEU A 179 43.79 14.76 -2.04
CA LEU A 179 43.73 15.95 -2.88
C LEU A 179 44.37 17.16 -2.19
N GLN A 180 44.26 17.25 -0.86
CA GLN A 180 44.90 18.31 -0.09
C GLN A 180 46.43 18.17 -0.10
N TYR A 181 46.94 16.97 0.17
CA TYR A 181 48.38 16.69 0.07
C TYR A 181 48.92 16.93 -1.35
N ARG A 182 48.16 16.54 -2.39
CA ARG A 182 48.54 16.83 -3.78
C ARG A 182 48.67 18.32 -4.04
N LYS A 183 47.70 19.13 -3.60
CA LYS A 183 47.74 20.59 -3.74
C LYS A 183 48.95 21.21 -3.02
N GLU A 184 49.26 20.75 -1.82
CA GLU A 184 50.42 21.21 -1.05
C GLU A 184 51.74 20.88 -1.76
N PHE A 185 51.86 19.65 -2.29
CA PHE A 185 53.03 19.24 -3.07
C PHE A 185 53.20 20.07 -4.35
N ASP A 186 52.12 20.30 -5.11
CA ASP A 186 52.17 21.10 -6.33
C ASP A 186 52.56 22.57 -6.05
N ASN A 187 52.12 23.13 -4.91
CA ASN A 187 52.50 24.47 -4.47
C ASN A 187 53.99 24.56 -4.10
N LEU A 188 54.53 23.57 -3.39
CA LEU A 188 55.97 23.50 -3.06
C LEU A 188 56.82 23.37 -4.33
N ASN A 189 56.39 22.55 -5.29
CA ASN A 189 57.12 22.34 -6.54
C ASN A 189 57.10 23.57 -7.47
N LYS A 190 56.05 24.42 -7.38
CA LYS A 190 56.04 25.73 -8.05
C LYS A 190 57.03 26.72 -7.42
N GLY A 191 57.18 26.69 -6.09
CA GLY A 191 58.12 27.56 -5.37
C GLY A 191 59.60 27.22 -5.60
N ILE A 192 59.93 25.99 -5.99
CA ILE A 192 61.31 25.55 -6.29
C ILE A 192 61.73 25.90 -7.72
N ARG A 193 60.78 26.24 -8.62
CA ARG A 193 61.04 26.56 -10.03
C ARG A 193 61.09 28.06 -10.34
N GLN A 194 61.06 28.92 -9.31
CA GLN A 194 61.32 30.37 -9.40
C GLN A 194 62.63 30.68 -8.70
#